data_AF-A0A5K0ZSQ0-F1
#
_entry.id   AF-A0A5K0ZSQ0-F1
#
_cell.length_a   1.000
_cell.length_b   1.000
_cell.length_c   1.000
_cell.angle_alpha   90.00
_cell.angle_beta   90.00
_cell.angle_gamma   90.00
#
_symmetry.space_group_name_H-M   'P 1'
#
loop_
_entity.id
_entity.type
_entity.pdbx_description
1 polymer ?
#
loop_
_entity_poly.entity_id
_entity_poly.type
_entity_poly.pdbx_seq_one_letter_code
_entity_poly.pdbx_strand_id
1 'polypeptide(L)' 'KISFHWFGKTPQVILMDPEMVKEVLLNKFGHFHKPPQPNALKILAMGLLGLDGEEWVQRRRLVHSAFHMEKLK' A
#
# COMPACT_ATOMS: atom_id res chain seq x y z
N LYS A 1 -19.62 3.77 -7.71
CA LYS A 1 -20.27 2.43 -7.69
C LYS A 1 -19.38 1.49 -6.89
N ILE A 2 -19.93 0.81 -5.89
CA ILE A 2 -19.20 -0.20 -5.11
C ILE A 2 -19.56 -1.58 -5.68
N SER A 3 -18.56 -2.41 -5.95
CA SER A 3 -18.76 -3.80 -6.37
C SER A 3 -17.92 -4.74 -5.51
N PHE A 4 -18.26 -6.02 -5.54
CA PHE A 4 -17.62 -7.05 -4.72
C PHE A 4 -17.13 -8.18 -5.63
N HIS A 5 -16.01 -8.78 -5.26
CA HIS A 5 -15.52 -10.01 -5.87
C HIS A 5 -14.82 -10.86 -4.83
N TRP A 6 -14.53 -12.12 -5.17
CA TRP A 6 -13.89 -13.07 -4.28
C TRP A 6 -12.49 -13.40 -4.78
N PHE A 7 -11.50 -13.25 -3.90
CA PHE A 7 -10.16 -13.75 -4.12
C PHE A 7 -9.95 -15.02 -3.28
N GLY A 8 -10.14 -16.18 -3.90
CA GLY A 8 -10.25 -17.44 -3.18
C GLY A 8 -11.43 -17.41 -2.22
N LYS A 9 -11.18 -17.61 -0.93
CA LYS A 9 -12.21 -17.56 0.13
C LYS A 9 -12.40 -16.16 0.75
N THR A 10 -11.61 -15.18 0.31
CA THR A 10 -11.59 -13.85 0.89
C THR A 10 -12.41 -12.89 0.02
N PRO A 11 -13.51 -12.30 0.54
CA PRO A 11 -14.25 -11.29 -0.19
C PRO A 11 -13.43 -9.99 -0.27
N GLN A 12 -13.56 -9.27 -1.38
CA GLN A 12 -12.87 -8.02 -1.65
C GLN A 12 -13.83 -6.99 -2.25
N VAL A 13 -13.69 -5.74 -1.80
CA VAL A 13 -14.48 -4.60 -2.26
C VAL A 13 -13.69 -3.83 -3.32
N ILE A 14 -14.31 -3.55 -4.45
CA ILE A 14 -13.75 -2.72 -5.52
C ILE A 14 -14.31 -1.31 -5.36
N LEU A 15 -13.41 -0.36 -5.10
CA LEU A 15 -13.70 1.06 -5.00
C LEU A 15 -13.28 1.73 -6.32
N MET A 16 -14.26 2.29 -7.04
CA MET A 16 -14.01 3.05 -8.28
C MET A 16 -14.30 4.54 -8.10
N ASP A 17 -14.84 4.93 -6.96
CA ASP A 17 -15.10 6.33 -6.64
C ASP A 17 -13.81 7.01 -6.13
N PRO A 18 -13.36 8.11 -6.75
CA PRO A 18 -12.10 8.75 -6.38
C PRO A 18 -12.07 9.29 -4.95
N GLU A 19 -13.20 9.75 -4.41
CA GLU A 19 -13.28 10.29 -3.06
C GLU A 19 -13.09 9.17 -2.04
N MET A 20 -13.80 8.05 -2.21
CA MET A 20 -13.62 6.86 -1.38
C MET A 20 -12.22 6.27 -1.48
N VAL A 21 -11.66 6.18 -2.70
CA VAL A 21 -10.27 5.70 -2.89
C VAL A 21 -9.29 6.59 -2.13
N LYS A 22 -9.44 7.90 -2.21
CA LYS A 22 -8.59 8.86 -1.48
C LYS A 22 -8.71 8.68 0.03
N GLU A 23 -9.91 8.48 0.56
CA GLU A 23 -10.11 8.26 2.00
C GLU A 23 -9.39 7.01 2.50
N VAL A 24 -9.50 5.90 1.76
CA VAL A 24 -8.80 4.64 2.08
C VAL A 24 -7.29 4.81 1.98
N LEU A 25 -6.78 5.44 0.91
CA LEU A 25 -5.34 5.60 0.69
C LEU A 25 -4.69 6.59 1.67
N LEU A 26 -5.41 7.64 2.08
CA LEU A 26 -4.93 8.55 3.12
C LEU A 26 -4.89 7.88 4.50
N ASN A 27 -5.74 6.86 4.71
CA ASN A 27 -5.77 6.04 5.93
C ASN A 27 -5.69 6.87 7.21
N LYS A 28 -6.44 7.98 7.28
CA LYS A 28 -6.32 9.01 8.33
C LYS A 28 -6.44 8.46 9.76
N PHE A 29 -7.19 7.35 9.91
CA PHE A 29 -7.48 6.71 11.19
C PHE A 29 -6.69 5.40 11.40
N GLY A 30 -5.81 5.01 10.48
CA GLY A 30 -5.03 3.78 10.59
C GLY A 30 -5.85 2.49 10.50
N HIS A 31 -7.10 2.54 10.02
CA HIS A 31 -7.97 1.37 9.92
C HIS A 31 -7.58 0.42 8.78
N PHE A 32 -6.92 0.94 7.76
CA PHE A 32 -6.51 0.16 6.59
C PHE A 32 -5.07 -0.31 6.73
N HIS A 33 -4.85 -1.59 6.47
CA HIS A 33 -3.52 -2.22 6.46
C HIS A 33 -3.28 -2.81 5.09
N LYS A 34 -2.01 -3.01 4.72
CA LYS A 34 -1.70 -3.68 3.46
C LYS A 34 -2.22 -5.12 3.50
N PRO A 35 -2.82 -5.61 2.40
CA PRO A 35 -3.28 -6.98 2.35
C PRO A 35 -2.09 -7.95 2.42
N PRO A 36 -2.32 -9.20 2.88
CA PRO A 36 -1.31 -10.25 2.80
C PRO A 36 -0.79 -10.39 1.38
N GLN A 37 0.53 -10.37 1.23
CA GLN A 37 1.17 -10.47 -0.08
C GLN A 37 1.22 -11.94 -0.53
N PRO A 38 0.92 -12.23 -1.81
CA PRO A 38 1.06 -13.59 -2.33
C PRO A 38 2.52 -14.04 -2.30
N ASN A 39 2.76 -15.34 -2.15
CA ASN A 39 4.11 -15.91 -2.09
C ASN A 39 4.99 -15.52 -3.29
N ALA A 40 4.39 -15.34 -4.47
CA ALA A 40 5.10 -14.90 -5.67
C ALA A 40 5.77 -13.51 -5.52
N LEU A 41 5.26 -12.67 -4.62
CA LEU A 41 5.79 -11.33 -4.35
C LEU A 41 6.61 -11.27 -3.06
N LYS A 42 6.98 -12.41 -2.46
CA LYS A 42 7.64 -12.46 -1.14
C LYS A 42 8.89 -11.59 -1.04
N ILE A 43 9.74 -11.58 -2.07
CA ILE A 43 10.97 -10.76 -2.09
C ILE A 43 10.62 -9.27 -2.05
N LEU A 44 9.64 -8.85 -2.85
CA LEU A 44 9.17 -7.46 -2.88
C LEU A 44 8.47 -7.07 -1.58
N ALA A 45 7.75 -8.00 -0.96
CA ALA A 45 7.09 -7.82 0.33
C ALA A 45 8.06 -7.62 1.50
N MET A 46 9.34 -8.05 1.39
CA MET A 46 10.37 -7.74 2.39
C MET A 46 10.81 -6.26 2.37
N GLY A 47 10.43 -5.52 1.33
CA GLY A 47 10.66 -4.08 1.19
C GLY A 47 9.43 -3.24 1.56
N LEU A 48 9.37 -2.02 1.03
CA LEU A 48 8.30 -1.05 1.33
C LEU A 48 6.87 -1.55 0.99
N LEU A 49 6.73 -2.59 0.18
CA LEU A 49 5.44 -3.16 -0.22
C LEU A 49 4.78 -4.01 0.88
N GLY A 50 5.56 -4.54 1.85
CA GLY A 50 4.99 -5.33 2.95
C GLY A 50 5.08 -4.67 4.33
N LEU A 51 5.87 -3.62 4.50
CA LEU A 51 5.99 -2.90 5.78
C LEU A 51 4.82 -1.94 6.00
N ASP A 52 4.34 -1.79 7.23
CA ASP A 52 3.35 -0.79 7.62
C ASP A 52 3.83 0.03 8.85
N GLY A 53 3.09 1.08 9.19
CA GLY A 53 3.34 1.87 10.39
C GLY A 53 4.73 2.53 10.43
N GLU A 54 5.35 2.53 11.61
CA GLU A 54 6.61 3.24 11.85
C GLU A 54 7.78 2.69 11.03
N GLU A 55 7.88 1.37 10.88
CA GLU A 55 8.96 0.73 10.12
C GLU A 55 8.92 1.18 8.64
N TRP A 56 7.73 1.25 8.07
CA TRP A 56 7.55 1.78 6.72
C TRP A 56 7.92 3.26 6.61
N VAL A 57 7.56 4.08 7.60
CA VAL A 57 7.89 5.50 7.63
C VAL A 57 9.41 5.70 7.66
N GLN A 58 10.11 4.98 8.54
CA GLN A 58 11.57 5.05 8.66
C GLN A 58 12.25 4.61 7.36
N ARG A 59 11.83 3.47 6.79
CA ARG A 59 12.43 2.93 5.56
C ARG A 59 12.13 3.79 4.34
N ARG A 60 10.93 4.38 4.25
CA ARG A 60 10.56 5.28 3.17
C ARG A 60 11.37 6.58 3.21
N ARG A 61 11.61 7.16 4.40
CA ARG A 61 12.44 8.36 4.54
C ARG A 61 13.86 8.14 4.01
N LEU A 62 14.46 7.01 4.36
CA LEU A 62 15.80 6.65 3.87
C LEU A 62 15.82 6.55 2.33
N VAL A 63 14.89 5.79 1.76
CA VAL A 63 14.82 5.54 0.31
C VAL A 63 14.49 6.82 -0.45
N HIS A 64 13.57 7.65 0.05
CA HIS A 64 13.17 8.90 -0.61
C HIS A 64 14.37 9.83 -0.88
N SER A 65 15.39 9.81 -0.01
CA SER A 65 16.59 10.61 -0.19
C SER A 65 17.40 10.32 -1.46
N ALA A 66 17.26 9.11 -2.02
CA ALA A 66 17.89 8.71 -3.26
C ALA A 66 17.14 9.22 -4.51
N PHE A 67 15.86 9.57 -4.37
CA PHE A 67 14.98 10.02 -5.45
C PHE A 67 14.78 11.55 -5.44
N HIS A 68 15.75 12.31 -4.95
CA HIS A 68 15.75 13.77 -5.14
C HIS A 68 16.08 14.12 -6.59
N MET A 69 15.48 15.20 -7.12
CA MET A 69 15.65 15.62 -8.52
C MET A 69 17.12 15.79 -8.93
N GLU A 70 17.98 16.23 -8.01
CA GLU A 70 19.43 16.37 -8.25
C GLU A 70 20.14 15.04 -8.53
N LYS A 71 19.63 13.93 -7.98
CA LYS A 71 20.18 12.57 -8.13
C LYS A 71 19.51 11.75 -9.23
N LEU A 72 18.40 12.26 -9.78
CA LEU A 72 17.60 11.60 -10.82
C LEU A 72 17.89 12.10 -12.23
N LYS A 73 18.74 13.13 -12.35
CA LYS A 73 19.20 13.66 -13.63
C LYS A 73 20.27 12.74 -14.24
#